data_AF-A0A8T1DKG2-F1
#
_entry.id   AF-A0A8T1DKG2-F1
#
_cell.length_a   1.000
_cell.length_b   1.000
_cell.length_c   1.000
_cell.angle_alpha   90.00
_cell.angle_beta   90.00
_cell.angle_gamma   90.00
#
_symmetry.space_group_name_H-M   'P 1'
#
loop_
_entity.id
_entity.type
_entity.pdbx_description
1 polymer ?
#
loop_
_entity_poly.entity_id
_entity_poly.type
_entity_poly.pdbx_seq_one_letter_code
_entity_poly.pdbx_strand_id
1 'polypeptide(L)' 'MLHHAKLDKCFWAEAAMTAIYVKNRLPSPKIEHKTPFEIVYKSKPSVKHMRVFGCRTYILTPKEKRLKW' A
#
# COMPACT_ATOMS: atom_id res chain seq x y z
N MET A 1 -0.10 -12.92 3.64
CA MET A 1 -0.03 -11.94 2.55
C MET A 1 0.66 -12.53 1.32
N LEU A 2 1.98 -12.78 1.33
CA LEU A 2 2.71 -13.38 0.20
C LEU A 2 2.29 -14.82 -0.15
N HIS A 3 2.34 -15.73 0.83
CA HIS A 3 1.94 -17.13 0.63
C HIS A 3 0.49 -17.26 0.13
N HIS A 4 -0.42 -16.47 0.71
CA HIS A 4 -1.83 -16.44 0.31
C HIS A 4 -2.02 -15.92 -1.13
N ALA A 5 -1.22 -14.94 -1.55
CA ALA A 5 -1.23 -14.41 -2.91
C ALA A 5 -0.43 -15.28 -3.92
N LYS A 6 0.17 -16.39 -3.47
CA LYS A 6 1.05 -17.26 -4.27
C LYS A 6 2.17 -16.48 -4.98
N LEU A 7 2.74 -15.49 -4.28
CA LEU A 7 3.82 -14.65 -4.79
C LEU A 7 5.20 -15.14 -4.30
N ASP A 8 6.23 -14.89 -5.10
CA ASP A 8 7.61 -15.22 -4.78
C ASP A 8 8.12 -14.42 -3.56
N LYS A 9 9.09 -14.99 -2.83
CA LYS A 9 9.77 -14.36 -1.70
C LYS A 9 10.54 -13.09 -2.09
N CYS A 10 10.87 -12.91 -3.35
CA CYS A 10 11.48 -11.67 -3.85
C CYS A 10 10.64 -10.42 -3.53
N PHE A 11 9.31 -10.55 -3.38
CA PHE A 11 8.41 -9.45 -3.02
C PHE A 11 8.28 -9.20 -1.51
N TRP A 12 9.16 -9.79 -0.69
CA TRP A 12 9.09 -9.66 0.76
C TRP A 12 9.21 -8.21 1.24
N ALA A 13 10.11 -7.44 0.61
CA ALA A 13 10.29 -6.02 0.93
C ALA A 13 9.00 -5.21 0.67
N GLU A 14 8.38 -5.39 -0.50
CA GLU A 14 7.12 -4.75 -0.86
C GLU A 14 5.97 -5.16 0.08
N ALA A 15 5.90 -6.42 0.47
CA ALA A 15 4.92 -6.90 1.44
C ALA A 15 5.10 -6.24 2.80
N ALA A 16 6.33 -6.14 3.29
CA ALA A 16 6.65 -5.48 4.56
C ALA A 16 6.28 -3.99 4.52
N MET A 17 6.65 -3.28 3.45
CA MET A 17 6.27 -1.88 3.26
C MET A 17 4.75 -1.70 3.22
N THR A 18 4.04 -2.58 2.51
CA THR A 18 2.57 -2.53 2.43
C THR A 18 1.93 -2.75 3.80
N ALA A 19 2.43 -3.70 4.59
CA ALA A 19 1.93 -3.94 5.94
C ALA A 19 2.10 -2.72 6.86
N ILE A 20 3.26 -2.06 6.81
CA ILE A 20 3.53 -0.82 7.56
C ILE A 20 2.60 0.31 7.07
N TYR A 21 2.45 0.45 5.76
CA TYR A 21 1.60 1.47 5.14
C TYR A 21 0.14 1.35 5.59
N VAL A 22 -0.39 0.13 5.62
CA VAL A 22 -1.75 -0.17 6.10
C VAL A 22 -1.85 0.09 7.60
N LYS A 23 -0.88 -0.38 8.40
CA LYS A 23 -0.86 -0.15 9.86
C LYS A 23 -0.92 1.34 10.22
N ASN A 24 -0.23 2.19 9.47
CA ASN A 24 -0.24 3.64 9.69
C ASN A 24 -1.58 4.30 9.35
N ARG A 25 -2.47 3.61 8.61
CA ARG A 25 -3.79 4.10 8.19
C ARG A 25 -4.95 3.35 8.84
N LEU A 26 -4.65 2.40 9.73
CA LEU A 26 -5.67 1.74 10.52
C LEU A 26 -5.96 2.56 11.78
N PRO A 27 -7.24 2.67 12.18
CA PRO A 27 -7.60 3.28 13.44
C PRO A 27 -7.15 2.38 14.59
N SER A 28 -6.67 2.98 15.67
CA SER A 28 -6.25 2.24 16.86
C SER A 28 -7.02 2.71 18.10
N PRO A 29 -7.56 1.79 18.93
CA PRO A 29 -8.27 2.16 20.16
C PRO A 29 -7.41 2.98 21.13
N LYS A 30 -6.09 2.74 21.12
CA LYS A 30 -5.13 3.43 22.00
C LYS A 30 -4.99 4.93 21.70
N ILE A 31 -5.49 5.38 20.55
CA ILE A 31 -5.39 6.76 20.07
C ILE A 31 -6.77 7.31 19.68
N GLU A 32 -7.79 7.00 20.49
CA GLU A 32 -9.17 7.51 20.28
C GLU A 32 -9.73 7.16 18.89
N HIS A 33 -9.41 5.96 18.38
CA HIS A 33 -9.78 5.52 17.03
C HIS A 33 -9.25 6.40 15.88
N LYS A 34 -8.27 7.28 16.15
CA LYS A 34 -7.50 7.96 15.10
C LYS A 34 -6.52 6.98 14.46
N THR A 35 -6.06 7.31 13.27
CA THR A 35 -4.97 6.62 12.59
C THR A 35 -3.63 7.31 12.90
N PRO A 36 -2.50 6.58 12.94
CA PRO A 36 -1.18 7.21 13.05
C PRO A 36 -0.93 8.29 11.98
N PHE A 37 -1.44 8.08 10.77
CA PHE A 37 -1.40 9.06 9.68
C PHE A 37 -2.13 10.37 10.05
N GLU A 38 -3.33 10.29 10.63
CA GLU A 38 -4.09 11.47 11.07
C GLU A 38 -3.36 12.25 12.18
N ILE A 39 -2.66 11.54 13.07
CA ILE A 39 -1.91 12.19 14.15
C ILE A 39 -0.76 13.03 13.59
N VAL A 40 -0.03 12.49 12.61
CA VAL A 40 1.15 13.11 12.01
C VAL A 40 0.77 14.20 11.01
N TYR A 41 -0.14 13.90 10.08
CA TYR A 41 -0.47 14.79 8.97
C TYR A 41 -1.70 15.65 9.21
N LYS A 42 -2.36 15.50 10.37
CA LYS A 42 -3.59 16.23 10.76
C LYS A 42 -4.71 16.15 9.72
N SER A 43 -4.70 15.10 8.88
CA SER A 43 -5.63 14.88 7.78
C SER A 43 -6.00 13.40 7.68
N LYS A 44 -7.24 13.10 7.27
CA LYS A 44 -7.72 11.72 7.12
C LYS A 44 -7.03 11.05 5.93
N PRO A 45 -6.48 9.84 6.07
CA PRO A 45 -5.91 9.13 4.94
C PRO A 45 -7.03 8.72 3.97
N SER A 46 -6.84 8.98 2.68
CA SER A 46 -7.61 8.27 1.67
C SER A 46 -7.16 6.81 1.61
N VAL A 47 -8.11 5.89 1.52
CA VAL A 47 -7.87 4.46 1.30
C VAL A 47 -8.47 3.96 -0.01
N LYS A 48 -9.05 4.86 -0.83
CA LYS A 48 -9.73 4.50 -2.09
C LYS A 48 -8.80 3.84 -3.11
N HIS A 49 -7.50 4.11 -3.02
CA HIS A 49 -6.48 3.52 -3.89
C HIS A 49 -5.96 2.16 -3.40
N MET A 50 -6.31 1.75 -2.17
CA MET A 50 -5.86 0.46 -1.66
C MET A 50 -6.51 -0.67 -2.44
N ARG A 51 -5.70 -1.69 -2.73
CA ARG A 51 -6.13 -2.93 -3.36
C ARG A 51 -5.61 -4.11 -2.53
N VAL A 52 -6.20 -5.27 -2.73
CA VAL A 52 -5.73 -6.52 -2.11
C VAL A 52 -4.29 -6.78 -2.56
N PHE A 53 -3.42 -7.15 -1.62
CA PHE A 53 -2.04 -7.49 -1.95
C PHE A 53 -1.98 -8.63 -2.97
N GLY A 54 -1.20 -8.43 -4.04
CA GLY A 54 -1.13 -9.38 -5.16
C GLY A 54 -2.27 -9.26 -6.17
N CYS A 55 -3.10 -8.21 -6.12
CA CYS A 55 -4.06 -7.94 -7.18
C CYS A 55 -3.35 -7.61 -8.51
N ARG A 56 -4.05 -7.84 -9.63
CA ARG A 56 -3.58 -7.40 -10.95
C ARG A 56 -3.39 -5.88 -10.95
N THR A 57 -2.18 -5.44 -11.23
CA THR A 57 -1.79 -4.02 -11.30
C THR A 57 -1.13 -3.72 -12.65
N TYR A 58 -1.19 -2.46 -13.07
CA TYR A 58 -0.53 -1.98 -14.27
C TYR A 58 0.62 -1.07 -13.86
N ILE A 59 1.82 -1.35 -14.37
CA ILE A 59 2.98 -0.51 -14.15
C ILE A 59 2.96 0.60 -15.18
N LEU A 60 3.11 1.85 -14.75
CA LEU A 60 3.25 2.97 -15.66
C LEU A 60 4.58 2.84 -16.41
N THR A 61 4.53 2.57 -17.71
CA THR A 61 5.73 2.58 -18.55
C THR A 61 6.31 4.01 -18.58
N PRO A 62 7.59 4.20 -18.24
CA PRO A 62 8.27 5.51 -18.34
C PRO A 62 8.16 6.08 -19.74
N LYS A 63 8.09 7.41 -19.85
CA LYS A 63 7.90 8.09 -21.15
C LYS A 63 8.98 7.71 -22.17
N GLU A 64 10.24 7.53 -21.75
CA GLU A 64 11.34 7.15 -22.65
C GLU A 64 11.13 5.76 -23.29
N LYS A 65 10.44 4.86 -22.58
CA LYS A 65 10.19 3.47 -23.03
C LYS A 65 8.86 3.30 -23.77
N ARG A 66 8.08 4.38 -23.96
CA ARG A 66 6.83 4.33 -24.72
C ARG A 66 7.16 4.41 -26.21
N LEU A 67 6.86 3.34 -26.94
CA LEU A 67 6.87 3.38 -28.39
C LEU A 67 5.80 4.39 -28.85
N LYS A 68 6.24 5.47 -29.50
CA LYS A 68 5.34 6.39 -30.20
C LYS A 68 5.06 5.75 -31.57
N TRP A 69 3.81 5.39 -31.80
CA TRP A 69 3.30 5.10 -33.13
C TRP A 69 3.06 6.43 -33.87
#